data_AF-A0A502ZAD7-F1
#
_entry.id   AF-A0A502ZAD7-F1
#
_cell.length_a   1.000
_cell.length_b   1.000
_cell.length_c   1.000
_cell.angle_alpha   90.00
_cell.angle_beta   90.00
_cell.angle_gamma   90.00
#
_symmetry.space_group_name_H-M   'P 1'
#
loop_
_entity.id
_entity.type
_entity.pdbx_description
1 polymer ?
#
loop_
_entity_poly.entity_id
_entity_poly.type
_entity_poly.pdbx_seq_one_letter_code
_entity_poly.pdbx_strand_id
1 'polypeptide(L)' 'MGLLLHDYQTTVKSRATLAGIGVHSGKTVTVHFLPADADTG' A
#
# COMPACT_ATOMS: atom_id res chain seq x y z
N MET A 1 -29.27 5.36 5.88
CA MET A 1 -28.26 6.12 6.64
C MET A 1 -26.88 5.62 6.19
N GLY A 2 -26.27 6.28 5.21
CA GLY A 2 -25.03 5.82 4.54
C GLY A 2 -23.75 6.33 5.20
N LEU A 3 -22.66 5.60 5.03
CA LEU A 3 -21.31 6.01 5.42
C LEU A 3 -20.91 7.24 4.58
N LEU A 4 -20.64 8.37 5.23
CA LEU A 4 -20.13 9.58 4.60
C LEU A 4 -18.65 9.38 4.28
N LEU A 5 -18.37 8.72 3.15
CA LEU A 5 -17.02 8.65 2.59
C LEU A 5 -16.73 10.04 2.01
N HIS A 6 -15.78 10.73 2.62
CA HIS A 6 -15.26 11.95 2.02
C HIS A 6 -14.45 11.54 0.79
N ASP A 7 -14.81 12.09 -0.38
CA ASP A 7 -14.25 11.73 -1.69
C ASP A 7 -12.86 12.37 -1.89
N TYR A 8 -11.92 12.02 -1.02
CA TYR A 8 -10.53 12.46 -1.09
C TYR A 8 -9.63 11.27 -1.39
N GLN A 9 -8.58 11.52 -2.18
CA GLN A 9 -7.52 10.54 -2.36
C GLN A 9 -6.83 10.25 -1.04
N THR A 10 -6.50 8.98 -0.83
CA THR A 10 -5.78 8.52 0.35
C THR A 10 -4.50 7.81 -0.07
N THR A 11 -3.50 7.89 0.79
CA THR A 11 -2.23 7.19 0.64
C THR A 11 -1.83 6.58 1.99
N VAL A 12 -0.76 5.78 2.03
CA VAL A 12 -0.28 5.24 3.31
C VAL A 12 0.28 6.38 4.17
N LYS A 13 -0.05 6.39 5.47
CA LYS A 13 0.38 7.44 6.40
C LYS A 13 1.90 7.49 6.59
N SER A 14 2.56 6.35 6.49
CA SER A 14 4.00 6.19 6.70
C SER A 14 4.52 4.99 5.93
N ARG A 15 5.84 4.96 5.66
CA ARG A 15 6.49 3.79 5.05
C ARG A 15 6.24 2.53 5.87
N ALA A 16 5.87 1.45 5.19
CA ALA A 16 5.80 0.11 5.78
C ALA A 16 6.69 -0.84 4.98
N THR A 17 7.29 -1.81 5.67
CA THR A 17 8.14 -2.84 5.05
C THR A 17 7.65 -4.21 5.48
N LEU A 18 7.51 -5.11 4.52
CA LEU A 18 7.08 -6.49 4.74
C LEU A 18 8.08 -7.44 4.06
N ALA A 19 8.52 -8.46 4.79
CA ALA A 19 9.28 -9.58 4.23
C ALA A 19 8.40 -10.83 4.19
N GLY A 20 8.52 -11.63 3.12
CA GLY A 20 7.74 -12.85 2.93
C GLY A 20 8.33 -13.75 1.84
N ILE A 21 7.61 -14.82 1.48
CA ILE A 21 8.01 -15.76 0.42
C ILE A 21 7.23 -15.45 -0.87
N GLY A 22 7.95 -15.29 -1.98
CA GLY A 22 7.34 -15.09 -3.30
C GLY A 22 6.69 -16.38 -3.80
N VAL A 23 5.38 -16.37 -4.04
CA VAL A 23 4.62 -17.59 -4.36
C VAL A 23 5.03 -18.30 -5.65
N HIS A 24 5.58 -17.57 -6.64
CA HIS A 24 6.09 -18.14 -7.88
C HIS A 24 7.58 -18.55 -7.79
N SER A 25 8.37 -17.82 -7.01
CA SER A 25 9.83 -18.00 -6.97
C SER A 25 10.30 -18.87 -5.81
N GLY A 26 9.48 -19.01 -4.76
CA GLY A 26 9.85 -19.64 -3.48
C GLY A 26 10.91 -18.88 -2.67
N LYS A 27 11.36 -17.70 -3.13
CA LYS A 27 12.44 -16.93 -2.50
C LYS A 27 11.91 -15.91 -1.50
N THR A 28 12.74 -15.52 -0.54
CA THR A 28 12.46 -14.35 0.31
C THR A 28 12.38 -13.09 -0.56
N VAL A 29 11.32 -12.32 -0.38
CA VAL A 29 11.08 -11.02 -1.03
C VAL A 29 10.76 -9.99 0.03
N THR A 30 11.21 -8.76 -0.19
CA THR A 30 10.87 -7.60 0.65
C THR A 30 10.05 -6.62 -0.18
N VAL A 31 8.94 -6.15 0.37
CA VAL A 31 8.04 -5.15 -0.22
C VAL A 31 8.09 -3.88 0.62
N HIS A 32 8.19 -2.73 -0.04
CA HIS A 32 8.10 -1.43 0.60
C HIS A 32 6.86 -0.69 0.10
N PHE A 33 6.02 -0.28 1.05
CA PHE A 33 4.91 0.63 0.80
C PHE A 33 5.36 2.04 1.13
N LEU A 34 5.22 2.96 0.18
CA LEU A 34 5.62 4.36 0.31
C LEU A 34 4.37 5.24 0.15
N PRO A 35 4.28 6.36 0.89
CA PRO A 35 3.33 7.41 0.55
C PRO A 35 3.55 7.86 -0.89
N ALA A 36 2.48 8.24 -1.55
CA ALA A 36 2.48 8.75 -2.91
C ALA A 36 1.66 10.04 -2.97
N ASP A 37 2.05 10.91 -3.90
CA ASP A 37 1.28 12.11 -4.20
C ASP A 37 -0.06 11.74 -4.85
N ALA A 38 -1.02 12.66 -4.78
CA ALA A 38 -2.30 12.49 -5.45
C ALA A 38 -2.11 12.26 -6.97
N ASP A 39 -3.02 11.49 -7.57
CA ASP A 39 -3.09 11.17 -9.00
C ASP A 39 -1.93 10.30 -9.54
N THR A 40 -1.18 9.63 -8.66
CA THR A 40 -0.07 8.73 -9.06
C THR A 40 -0.53 7.31 -9.47
N GLY A 41 -1.71 6.88 -9.01
CA GLY A 41 -2.21 5.49 -9.11
C GLY A 41 -2.92 5.15 -10.42
#